data_AF-A0A7G6YQ25-F1
#
_entry.id   AF-A0A7G6YQ25-F1
#
_cell.length_a   1.000
_cell.length_b   1.000
_cell.length_c   1.000
_cell.angle_alpha   90.00
_cell.angle_beta   90.00
_cell.angle_gamma   90.00
#
_symmetry.space_group_name_H-M   'P 1'
#
loop_
_entity.id
_entity.type
_entity.pdbx_description
1 polymer ?
#
loop_
_entity_poly.entity_id
_entity_poly.type
_entity_poly.pdbx_seq_one_letter_code
_entity_poly.pdbx_strand_id
1 'polypeptide(L)'
;MAAAPAPSASPLVLLECLIAGTSHREGLKAYEPQLQLGQALTLEREADSSYDDWAVRVYTAGPEPMWLGYLPEGRNETVARLLDADFALAGRLTHKAWEDEWLYLEMEVVLPIQEV
;
A
#
# COMPACT_ATOMS: atom_id res chain seq x y z
N MET A 1 26.68 -24.09 -17.89
CA MET A 1 26.03 -22.81 -17.52
C MET A 1 24.57 -23.11 -17.28
N ALA A 2 24.10 -23.03 -16.04
CA ALA A 2 22.67 -23.18 -15.74
C ALA A 2 21.94 -21.93 -16.24
N ALA A 3 20.90 -22.12 -17.05
CA ALA A 3 20.02 -21.02 -17.45
C ALA A 3 19.32 -20.46 -16.20
N ALA A 4 19.26 -19.13 -16.10
CA ALA A 4 18.46 -18.48 -15.06
C ALA A 4 16.99 -18.95 -15.20
N PRO A 5 16.28 -19.21 -14.10
CA PRO A 5 14.87 -19.56 -14.18
C PRO A 5 14.11 -18.43 -14.89
N ALA A 6 13.17 -18.80 -15.77
CA ALA A 6 12.29 -17.83 -16.41
C ALA A 6 11.59 -17.00 -15.32
N PRO A 7 11.43 -15.67 -15.50
CA PRO A 7 10.78 -14.82 -14.51
C PRO A 7 9.39 -15.39 -14.20
N SER A 8 9.13 -15.65 -12.92
CA SER A 8 7.82 -16.07 -12.45
C SER A 8 6.81 -14.97 -12.77
N ALA A 9 5.68 -15.34 -13.38
CA ALA A 9 4.60 -14.43 -13.77
C ALA A 9 3.78 -13.87 -12.58
N SER A 10 4.37 -13.82 -11.38
CA SER A 10 3.74 -13.25 -10.18
C SER A 10 4.38 -11.92 -9.81
N PRO A 11 3.58 -10.90 -9.41
CA PRO A 11 4.11 -9.65 -8.89
C PRO A 11 5.08 -9.88 -7.73
N LEU A 12 6.16 -9.10 -7.67
CA LEU A 12 7.14 -9.21 -6.58
C LEU A 12 6.60 -8.47 -5.35
N VAL A 13 6.40 -9.19 -4.25
CA VAL A 13 6.06 -8.58 -2.96
C VAL A 13 7.32 -7.94 -2.37
N LEU A 14 7.26 -6.62 -2.13
CA LEU A 14 8.36 -5.84 -1.57
C LEU A 14 8.22 -5.65 -0.06
N LEU A 15 6.97 -5.57 0.43
CA LEU A 15 6.67 -5.27 1.83
C LEU A 15 5.28 -5.80 2.21
N GLU A 16 5.17 -6.53 3.30
CA GLU A 16 3.90 -6.87 3.96
C GLU A 16 3.77 -6.05 5.24
N CYS A 17 2.75 -5.20 5.38
CA CYS A 17 2.61 -4.31 6.54
C CYS A 17 1.16 -3.94 6.85
N LEU A 18 0.92 -3.42 8.05
CA LEU A 18 -0.33 -2.76 8.40
C LEU A 18 -0.43 -1.37 7.76
N ILE A 19 -1.64 -0.90 7.49
CA ILE A 19 -1.91 0.50 7.14
C ILE A 19 -1.99 1.31 8.45
N ALA A 20 -1.10 2.28 8.61
CA ALA A 20 -1.03 3.12 9.80
C ALA A 20 -2.01 4.29 9.73
N GLY A 21 -2.46 4.77 10.89
CA GLY A 21 -3.29 5.98 11.01
C GLY A 21 -4.76 5.81 10.60
N THR A 22 -5.24 4.56 10.47
CA THR A 22 -6.64 4.24 10.13
C THR A 22 -7.62 4.85 11.14
N SER A 23 -7.29 4.87 12.43
CA SER A 23 -8.12 5.48 13.48
C SER A 23 -8.35 6.99 13.33
N HIS A 24 -7.50 7.69 12.58
CA HIS A 24 -7.63 9.13 12.34
C HIS A 24 -8.37 9.45 11.03
N ARG A 25 -8.88 8.42 10.31
CA ARG A 25 -9.56 8.61 9.03
C ARG A 25 -11.07 8.70 9.22
N GLU A 26 -11.59 9.92 9.11
CA GLU A 26 -13.02 10.17 9.07
C GLU A 26 -13.67 9.43 7.89
N GLY A 27 -14.83 8.82 8.12
CA GLY A 27 -15.56 8.08 7.08
C GLY A 27 -15.02 6.68 6.77
N LEU A 28 -13.82 6.30 7.24
CA LEU A 28 -13.26 4.97 6.99
C LEU A 28 -14.13 3.84 7.53
N LYS A 29 -14.76 4.05 8.70
CA LYS A 29 -15.72 3.10 9.29
C LYS A 29 -16.93 2.84 8.40
N ALA A 30 -17.45 3.88 7.75
CA ALA A 30 -18.58 3.75 6.81
C ALA A 30 -18.13 3.19 5.46
N TYR A 31 -16.87 3.38 5.09
CA TYR A 31 -16.28 2.90 3.85
C TYR A 31 -15.83 1.43 3.92
N GLU A 32 -15.46 0.91 5.09
CA GLU A 32 -14.97 -0.45 5.30
C GLU A 32 -15.78 -1.56 4.60
N PRO A 33 -17.13 -1.55 4.59
CA PRO A 33 -17.92 -2.55 3.88
C PRO A 33 -17.65 -2.62 2.37
N GLN A 34 -17.13 -1.54 1.77
CA GLN A 34 -16.76 -1.47 0.35
C GLN A 34 -15.35 -2.02 0.10
N LEU A 35 -14.50 -2.14 1.12
CA LEU A 35 -13.16 -2.72 1.00
C LEU A 35 -13.24 -4.22 0.74
N GLN A 36 -12.56 -4.69 -0.30
CA GLN A 36 -12.48 -6.09 -0.66
C GLN A 36 -11.05 -6.61 -0.49
N LEU A 37 -10.90 -7.80 0.08
CA LEU A 37 -9.61 -8.48 0.13
C LEU A 37 -9.12 -8.76 -1.29
N GLY A 38 -7.82 -8.58 -1.51
CA GLY A 38 -7.17 -8.70 -2.81
C GLY A 38 -7.34 -7.50 -3.73
N GLN A 39 -8.13 -6.47 -3.35
CA GLN A 39 -8.29 -5.29 -4.19
C GLN A 39 -6.98 -4.50 -4.30
N ALA A 40 -6.81 -3.83 -5.44
CA ALA A 40 -5.69 -2.94 -5.66
C ALA A 40 -5.82 -1.68 -4.80
N LEU A 41 -4.68 -1.26 -4.26
CA LEU A 41 -4.48 0.00 -3.56
C LEU A 41 -3.43 0.82 -4.34
N THR A 42 -3.50 2.13 -4.21
CA THR A 42 -2.52 3.05 -4.79
C THR A 42 -1.66 3.66 -3.69
N LEU A 43 -0.40 3.91 -4.02
CA LEU A 43 0.59 4.48 -3.11
C LEU A 43 0.97 5.86 -3.66
N GLU A 44 0.85 6.88 -2.82
CA GLU A 44 1.21 8.25 -3.19
C GLU A 44 2.28 8.78 -2.24
N ARG A 45 3.36 9.27 -2.82
CA ARG A 45 4.46 9.88 -2.08
C ARG A 45 4.06 11.27 -1.56
N GLU A 46 4.24 11.52 -0.27
CA GLU A 46 4.06 12.85 0.35
C GLU A 46 5.43 13.42 0.75
N ALA A 47 6.15 14.00 -0.21
CA ALA A 47 7.52 14.47 -0.01
C ALA A 47 7.62 15.77 0.83
N ASP A 48 6.52 16.51 0.95
CA ASP A 48 6.42 17.76 1.72
C ASP A 48 5.89 17.57 3.15
N SER A 49 5.82 16.33 3.63
CA SER A 49 5.37 16.04 5.00
C SER A 49 6.25 16.72 6.04
N SER A 50 5.63 17.38 7.02
CA SER A 50 6.36 18.02 8.13
C SER A 50 6.67 17.06 9.30
N TYR A 51 6.21 15.81 9.23
CA TYR A 51 6.30 14.83 10.30
C TYR A 51 7.20 13.64 9.95
N ASP A 52 7.15 13.19 8.70
CA ASP A 52 7.85 11.99 8.24
C ASP A 52 8.40 12.23 6.83
N ASP A 53 9.73 12.32 6.73
CA ASP A 53 10.44 12.55 5.46
C ASP A 53 10.15 11.48 4.41
N TRP A 54 9.68 10.30 4.79
CA TRP A 54 9.39 9.17 3.90
C TRP A 54 7.90 8.82 3.82
N ALA A 55 7.02 9.75 4.19
CA ALA A 55 5.58 9.54 4.17
C ALA A 55 5.06 9.02 2.82
N VAL A 56 4.31 7.92 2.88
CA VAL A 56 3.61 7.32 1.72
C VAL A 56 2.16 7.08 2.12
N ARG A 57 1.25 7.77 1.44
CA ARG A 57 -0.20 7.61 1.61
C ARG A 57 -0.69 6.38 0.87
N VAL A 58 -1.69 5.72 1.45
CA VAL A 58 -2.34 4.53 0.89
C VAL A 58 -3.79 4.86 0.56
N TYR A 59 -4.20 4.66 -0.68
CA TYR A 59 -5.55 4.91 -1.16
C TYR A 59 -6.18 3.67 -1.77
N THR A 60 -7.52 3.60 -1.83
CA THR A 60 -8.19 2.66 -2.72
C THR A 60 -7.97 3.03 -4.19
N ALA A 61 -7.93 2.03 -5.06
CA ALA A 61 -7.96 2.26 -6.50
C ALA A 61 -9.40 2.57 -6.97
N GLY A 62 -9.54 3.37 -8.01
CA GLY A 62 -10.83 3.66 -8.65
C GLY A 62 -11.04 5.15 -8.95
N PRO A 63 -12.24 5.52 -9.45
CA PRO A 63 -12.58 6.89 -9.81
C PRO A 63 -12.74 7.83 -8.60
N GLU A 64 -13.08 7.29 -7.44
CA GLU A 64 -13.21 8.02 -6.18
C GLU A 64 -12.32 7.35 -5.12
N PRO A 65 -11.00 7.62 -5.14
CA PRO A 65 -10.05 6.99 -4.22
C PRO A 65 -10.29 7.47 -2.79
N MET A 66 -10.48 6.51 -1.87
CA MET A 66 -10.57 6.77 -0.44
C MET A 66 -9.20 6.65 0.19
N TRP A 67 -8.83 7.65 0.99
CA TRP A 67 -7.58 7.64 1.74
C TRP A 67 -7.69 6.74 2.98
N LEU A 68 -6.94 5.64 2.99
CA LEU A 68 -6.98 4.64 4.06
C LEU A 68 -6.01 4.94 5.21
N GLY A 69 -4.90 5.60 4.91
CA GLY A 69 -3.85 5.91 5.89
C GLY A 69 -2.47 6.01 5.25
N TYR A 70 -1.44 5.61 5.98
CA TYR A 70 -0.05 5.65 5.54
C TYR A 70 0.62 4.28 5.65
N LEU A 71 1.74 4.11 4.94
CA LEU A 71 2.71 3.07 5.31
C LEU A 71 3.32 3.39 6.68
N PRO A 72 3.67 2.37 7.50
CA PRO A 72 4.30 2.61 8.80
C PRO A 72 5.67 3.29 8.65
N GLU A 73 5.91 4.33 9.45
CA GLU A 73 7.15 5.14 9.43
C GLU A 73 8.42 4.29 9.43
N GLY A 74 8.51 3.28 10.30
CA GLY A 74 9.70 2.42 10.37
C GLY A 74 9.92 1.48 9.17
N ARG A 75 9.06 1.51 8.15
CA ARG A 75 9.09 0.57 7.01
C ARG A 75 8.84 1.23 5.64
N ASN A 76 8.61 2.54 5.59
CA ASN A 76 8.19 3.25 4.38
C ASN A 76 9.37 3.73 3.50
N GLU A 77 10.58 3.92 4.06
CA GLU A 77 11.73 4.52 3.38
C GLU A 77 12.04 3.87 2.02
N THR A 78 12.15 2.54 1.96
CA THR A 78 12.44 1.82 0.72
C THR A 78 11.35 2.05 -0.34
N VAL A 79 10.08 2.04 0.08
CA VAL A 79 8.94 2.26 -0.82
C VAL A 79 8.93 3.70 -1.33
N ALA A 80 9.17 4.66 -0.44
CA ALA A 80 9.25 6.07 -0.78
C ALA A 80 10.35 6.34 -1.81
N ARG A 81 11.55 5.79 -1.62
CA ARG A 81 12.65 5.91 -2.59
C ARG A 81 12.36 5.30 -3.95
N LEU A 82 11.63 4.18 -3.98
CA LEU A 82 11.20 3.57 -5.23
C LEU A 82 10.18 4.46 -5.96
N LEU A 83 9.23 5.06 -5.23
CA LEU A 83 8.29 6.03 -5.80
C LEU A 83 9.02 7.30 -6.29
N ASP A 84 9.99 7.80 -5.52
CA ASP A 84 10.84 8.95 -5.91
C ASP A 84 11.67 8.66 -7.18
N ALA A 85 11.92 7.39 -7.49
CA ALA A 85 12.60 6.91 -8.69
C ALA A 85 11.63 6.48 -9.81
N ASP A 86 10.36 6.91 -9.75
CA ASP A 86 9.31 6.63 -10.73
C ASP A 86 8.99 5.13 -10.93
N PHE A 87 9.28 4.27 -9.95
CA PHE A 87 8.81 2.88 -10.00
C PHE A 87 7.29 2.84 -9.79
N ALA A 88 6.60 2.21 -10.73
CA ALA A 88 5.16 1.97 -10.65
C ALA A 88 4.88 0.88 -9.60
N LEU A 89 4.70 1.27 -8.34
CA LEU A 89 4.31 0.37 -7.26
C LEU A 89 2.80 0.31 -7.10
N ALA A 90 2.30 -0.84 -6.64
CA ALA A 90 0.90 -1.01 -6.27
C ALA A 90 0.80 -1.56 -4.86
N GLY A 91 -0.34 -1.33 -4.21
CA GLY A 91 -0.71 -2.01 -2.98
C GLY A 91 -1.77 -3.10 -3.24
N ARG A 92 -1.86 -4.06 -2.35
CA ARG A 92 -2.94 -5.06 -2.33
C ARG A 92 -3.42 -5.25 -0.91
N LEU A 93 -4.72 -5.10 -0.66
CA LEU A 93 -5.29 -5.35 0.66
C LEU A 93 -5.28 -6.86 0.94
N THR A 94 -4.64 -7.31 2.01
CA THR A 94 -4.51 -8.75 2.34
C THR A 94 -5.39 -9.15 3.52
N HIS A 95 -5.63 -8.23 4.44
CA HIS A 95 -6.45 -8.48 5.62
C HIS A 95 -7.25 -7.24 6.02
N LYS A 96 -8.45 -7.48 6.56
CA LYS A 96 -9.24 -6.46 7.25
C LYS A 96 -9.95 -7.07 8.46
N ALA A 97 -9.86 -6.41 9.60
CA ALA A 97 -10.54 -6.80 10.83
C ALA A 97 -10.90 -5.56 11.66
N TRP A 98 -12.00 -5.65 12.40
CA TRP A 98 -12.33 -4.67 13.42
C TRP A 98 -11.78 -5.15 14.76
N GLU A 99 -10.99 -4.30 15.40
CA GLU A 99 -10.48 -4.50 16.75
C GLU A 99 -11.06 -3.36 17.59
N ASP A 100 -12.06 -3.62 18.43
CA ASP A 100 -12.81 -2.59 19.17
C ASP A 100 -13.25 -1.38 18.31
N GLU A 101 -12.57 -0.25 18.45
CA GLU A 101 -12.88 1.01 17.75
C GLU A 101 -11.94 1.30 16.57
N TRP A 102 -10.95 0.44 16.29
CA TRP A 102 -10.00 0.67 15.19
C TRP A 102 -10.11 -0.40 14.11
N LEU A 103 -9.96 0.07 12.86
CA LEU A 103 -9.95 -0.79 11.68
C LEU A 103 -8.51 -1.24 11.42
N TYR A 104 -8.26 -2.53 11.63
CA TYR A 104 -7.02 -3.20 11.31
C TYR A 104 -7.00 -3.58 9.84
N LEU A 105 -6.08 -2.99 9.07
CA LEU A 105 -5.89 -3.31 7.66
C LEU A 105 -4.45 -3.75 7.45
N GLU A 106 -4.25 -4.87 6.77
CA GLU A 106 -2.95 -5.29 6.26
C GLU A 106 -2.92 -5.21 4.74
N MET A 107 -1.76 -4.88 4.23
CA MET A 107 -1.51 -4.81 2.81
C MET A 107 -0.12 -5.32 2.44
N GLU A 108 0.00 -5.69 1.17
CA GLU A 108 1.25 -5.89 0.48
C GLU A 108 1.56 -4.71 -0.43
N VAL A 109 2.79 -4.23 -0.42
CA VAL A 109 3.35 -3.40 -1.50
C VAL A 109 3.99 -4.35 -2.50
N VAL A 110 3.59 -4.21 -3.76
CA VAL A 110 4.05 -5.07 -4.85
C VAL A 110 4.64 -4.24 -5.98
N LEU A 111 5.71 -4.77 -6.58
CA LEU A 111 6.17 -4.34 -7.88
C LEU A 111 5.45 -5.19 -8.94
N PRO A 112 4.53 -4.60 -9.72
CA PRO A 112 3.88 -5.28 -10.83
C PRO A 112 4.91 -5.64 -11.90
N ILE A 113 4.68 -6.75 -12.57
CA ILE A 113 5.49 -7.18 -13.71
C ILE A 113 5.05 -6.34 -14.90
N GLN A 114 5.98 -5.61 -15.51
CA GLN A 114 5.75 -4.92 -16.77
C GLN A 114 5.86 -6.00 -17.87
N GLU A 115 4.78 -6.27 -18.59
CA GLU A 115 4.90 -7.05 -19.83
C GLU A 115 5.69 -6.20 -20.84
N VAL A 116 6.84 -6.74 -21.28
CA VAL A 116 7.74 -6.12 -22.27
C VAL A 116 7.20 -6.36 -23.68
#